data_AF-A0A9J6FLD4-F1
#
_entry.id   AF-A0A9J6FLD4-F1
#
_cell.length_a   1.000
_cell.length_b   1.000
_cell.length_c   1.000
_cell.angle_alpha   90.00
_cell.angle_beta   90.00
_cell.angle_gamma   90.00
#
_symmetry.space_group_name_H-M   'P 1'
#
loop_
_entity.id
_entity.type
_entity.pdbx_description
1 polymer ?
#
loop_
_entity_poly.entity_id
_entity_poly.type
_entity_poly.pdbx_seq_one_letter_code
_entity_poly.pdbx_strand_id
1 'polypeptide(L)'
;MPASPTSRLASTKSCQFETATALSYLLAHNKTATKFYFAAFTSLSSEFVEEFSQGMLQNRTIVKFGLSRNLICDDSSFPFFEAVRRNRGALNRAVDFVVSPSLDRQCAEGFDIFAERPCLLKHLTKVTGKTEPEALLAVAAAKRYLRDNYLLITGIVRHSVTCHPAEATQVDALNKDCWLAIVRHLEVADVLT
;
A
#
# COMPACT_ATOMS: atom_id res chain seq x y z
N MET A 1 -14.39 -26.40 -40.55
CA MET A 1 -14.17 -27.57 -39.66
C MET A 1 -14.06 -27.06 -38.23
N PRO A 2 -14.89 -27.53 -37.27
CA PRO A 2 -14.76 -27.13 -35.87
C PRO A 2 -13.49 -27.76 -35.26
N ALA A 3 -12.67 -26.96 -34.59
CA ALA A 3 -11.45 -27.40 -33.90
C ALA A 3 -11.72 -28.53 -32.89
N SER A 4 -10.78 -29.47 -32.75
CA SER A 4 -10.91 -30.60 -31.81
C SER A 4 -11.03 -30.08 -30.35
N PRO A 5 -11.72 -30.80 -29.45
CA PRO A 5 -11.88 -30.39 -28.05
C PRO A 5 -10.54 -30.13 -27.36
N THR A 6 -9.52 -30.93 -27.68
CA THR A 6 -8.18 -30.85 -27.11
C THR A 6 -7.43 -29.58 -27.53
N SER A 7 -7.57 -29.14 -28.79
CA SER A 7 -6.93 -27.91 -29.26
C SER A 7 -7.59 -26.65 -28.70
N ARG A 8 -8.91 -26.70 -28.43
CA ARG A 8 -9.63 -25.62 -27.76
C ARG A 8 -9.24 -25.46 -26.29
N LEU A 9 -9.04 -26.55 -25.56
CA LEU A 9 -8.57 -26.49 -24.16
C LEU A 9 -7.16 -25.89 -24.04
N ALA A 10 -6.23 -26.30 -24.91
CA ALA A 10 -4.86 -25.79 -24.90
C ALA A 10 -4.79 -24.28 -25.22
N SER A 11 -5.53 -23.84 -26.25
CA SER A 11 -5.61 -22.41 -26.61
C SER A 11 -6.26 -21.56 -25.50
N THR A 12 -7.27 -22.09 -24.81
CA THR A 12 -7.91 -21.39 -23.69
C THR A 12 -6.97 -21.23 -22.49
N LYS A 13 -6.19 -22.27 -22.15
CA LYS A 13 -5.20 -22.19 -21.06
C LYS A 13 -4.10 -21.18 -21.36
N SER A 14 -3.56 -21.18 -22.58
CA SER A 14 -2.55 -20.21 -23.02
C SER A 14 -3.04 -18.76 -22.88
N CYS A 15 -4.26 -18.48 -23.33
CA CYS A 15 -4.85 -17.15 -23.23
C CYS A 15 -5.12 -16.71 -21.77
N GLN A 16 -5.54 -17.64 -20.90
CA GLN A 16 -5.67 -17.36 -19.47
C GLN A 16 -4.32 -16.98 -18.86
N PHE A 17 -3.26 -17.74 -19.14
CA PHE A 17 -1.93 -17.46 -18.58
C PHE A 17 -1.37 -16.10 -18.99
N GLU A 18 -1.48 -15.73 -20.27
CA GLU A 18 -1.10 -14.39 -20.76
C GLU A 18 -1.89 -13.27 -20.05
N THR A 19 -3.20 -13.49 -19.85
CA THR A 19 -4.05 -12.56 -19.11
C THR A 19 -3.62 -12.45 -17.64
N ALA A 20 -3.30 -13.57 -16.99
CA ALA A 20 -2.82 -13.59 -15.61
C ALA A 20 -1.53 -12.77 -15.47
N THR A 21 -0.59 -12.97 -16.40
CA THR A 21 0.69 -12.24 -16.45
C THR A 21 0.47 -10.73 -16.58
N ALA A 22 -0.39 -10.31 -17.51
CA ALA A 22 -0.70 -8.89 -17.71
C ALA A 22 -1.36 -8.25 -16.49
N LEU A 23 -2.30 -8.97 -15.85
CA LEU A 23 -2.96 -8.50 -14.64
C LEU A 23 -2.02 -8.48 -13.43
N SER A 24 -1.14 -9.47 -13.30
CA SER A 24 -0.08 -9.54 -12.30
C SER A 24 0.84 -8.32 -12.42
N TYR A 25 1.32 -8.04 -13.63
CA TYR A 25 2.13 -6.86 -13.93
C TYR A 25 1.40 -5.57 -13.56
N LEU A 26 0.13 -5.43 -13.96
CA LEU A 26 -0.69 -4.26 -13.64
C LEU A 26 -0.79 -4.05 -12.13
N LEU A 27 -1.06 -5.10 -11.36
CA LEU A 27 -1.20 -5.02 -9.91
C LEU A 27 0.13 -4.69 -9.21
N ALA A 28 1.23 -5.31 -9.63
CA ALA A 28 2.56 -5.05 -9.06
C ALA A 28 2.96 -3.57 -9.18
N HIS A 29 2.66 -2.97 -10.33
CA HIS A 29 3.09 -1.61 -10.67
C HIS A 29 2.04 -0.55 -10.34
N ASN A 30 0.79 -0.92 -10.14
CA ASN A 30 -0.23 0.03 -9.73
C ASN A 30 -0.04 0.45 -8.26
N LYS A 31 0.29 1.73 -8.04
CA LYS A 31 0.46 2.30 -6.71
C LYS A 31 -0.74 3.17 -6.27
N THR A 32 -1.80 3.29 -7.06
CA THR A 32 -2.87 4.27 -6.81
C THR A 32 -4.20 3.63 -6.45
N ALA A 33 -4.54 2.53 -7.11
CA ALA A 33 -5.79 1.81 -6.90
C ALA A 33 -5.83 1.19 -5.50
N THR A 34 -7.01 1.30 -4.88
CA THR A 34 -7.28 0.72 -3.54
C THR A 34 -8.32 -0.38 -3.57
N LYS A 35 -8.95 -0.56 -4.74
CA LYS A 35 -9.96 -1.56 -5.00
C LYS A 35 -9.70 -2.20 -6.35
N PHE A 36 -9.88 -3.51 -6.44
CA PHE A 36 -9.80 -4.24 -7.69
C PHE A 36 -10.94 -5.26 -7.75
N TYR A 37 -11.66 -5.26 -8.86
CA TYR A 37 -12.76 -6.18 -9.10
C TYR A 37 -12.53 -6.85 -10.45
N PHE A 38 -12.53 -8.18 -10.48
CA PHE A 38 -12.34 -8.94 -11.70
C PHE A 38 -13.48 -9.94 -11.90
N ALA A 39 -14.11 -9.84 -13.06
CA ALA A 39 -15.21 -10.72 -13.44
C ALA A 39 -14.73 -11.73 -14.47
N ALA A 40 -14.76 -13.01 -14.12
CA ALA A 40 -14.49 -14.11 -15.03
C ALA A 40 -15.80 -14.84 -15.38
N PHE A 41 -16.02 -15.07 -16.68
CA PHE A 41 -17.16 -15.84 -17.19
C PHE A 41 -16.89 -17.35 -17.24
N THR A 42 -15.62 -17.74 -17.13
CA THR A 42 -15.14 -19.13 -17.10
C THR A 42 -14.41 -19.42 -15.79
N SER A 43 -14.21 -20.70 -15.47
CA SER A 43 -13.35 -21.10 -14.34
C SER A 43 -11.90 -20.72 -14.64
N LEU A 44 -11.23 -20.13 -13.66
CA LEU A 44 -9.81 -19.82 -13.72
C LEU A 44 -9.00 -21.07 -13.41
N SER A 45 -7.92 -21.32 -14.17
CA SER A 45 -6.97 -22.39 -13.83
C SER A 45 -6.19 -22.04 -12.55
N SER A 46 -5.65 -23.05 -11.86
CA SER A 46 -4.74 -22.83 -10.74
C SER A 46 -3.51 -22.02 -11.16
N GLU A 47 -2.97 -22.31 -12.35
CA GLU A 47 -1.85 -21.57 -12.97
C GLU A 47 -2.18 -20.07 -13.14
N PHE A 48 -3.41 -19.74 -13.55
CA PHE A 48 -3.86 -18.34 -13.64
C PHE A 48 -3.83 -17.69 -12.26
N VAL A 49 -4.40 -18.36 -11.25
CA VAL A 49 -4.53 -17.81 -9.89
C VAL A 49 -3.15 -17.60 -9.27
N GLU A 50 -2.26 -18.57 -9.44
CA GLU A 50 -0.89 -18.50 -8.94
C GLU A 50 -0.12 -17.33 -9.57
N GLU A 51 -0.11 -17.22 -10.90
CA GLU A 51 0.59 -16.13 -11.60
C GLU A 51 -0.01 -14.76 -11.26
N PHE A 52 -1.34 -14.66 -11.25
CA PHE A 52 -2.05 -13.44 -10.88
C PHE A 52 -1.78 -13.01 -9.44
N SER A 53 -1.61 -13.97 -8.51
CA SER A 53 -1.35 -13.68 -7.10
C SER A 53 0.00 -13.01 -6.86
N GLN A 54 1.00 -13.24 -7.72
CA GLN A 54 2.32 -12.62 -7.59
C GLN A 54 2.25 -11.10 -7.64
N GLY A 55 1.42 -10.56 -8.55
CA GLY A 55 1.20 -9.12 -8.64
C GLY A 55 0.56 -8.52 -7.39
N MET A 56 -0.35 -9.26 -6.74
CA MET A 56 -0.97 -8.83 -5.49
C MET A 56 0.00 -8.81 -4.32
N LEU A 57 0.89 -9.80 -4.22
CA LEU A 57 1.89 -9.85 -3.14
C LEU A 57 2.77 -8.59 -3.15
N GLN A 58 3.11 -8.11 -4.35
CA GLN A 58 3.88 -6.87 -4.55
C GLN A 58 3.03 -5.60 -4.37
N ASN A 59 1.71 -5.68 -4.53
CA ASN A 59 0.82 -4.54 -4.38
C ASN A 59 0.61 -4.16 -2.89
N ARG A 60 0.84 -2.89 -2.54
CA ARG A 60 0.71 -2.40 -1.16
C ARG A 60 -0.58 -1.61 -0.88
N THR A 61 -1.44 -1.39 -1.88
CA THR A 61 -2.54 -0.40 -1.81
C THR A 61 -3.93 -1.00 -1.95
N ILE A 62 -4.08 -2.17 -2.58
CA ILE A 62 -5.37 -2.84 -2.76
C ILE A 62 -5.85 -3.40 -1.42
N VAL A 63 -6.91 -2.81 -0.88
CA VAL A 63 -7.55 -3.19 0.40
C VAL A 63 -8.94 -3.79 0.21
N LYS A 64 -9.52 -3.63 -0.98
CA LYS A 64 -10.78 -4.28 -1.37
C LYS A 64 -10.57 -5.05 -2.66
N PHE A 65 -10.96 -6.31 -2.62
CA PHE A 65 -10.92 -7.18 -3.76
C PHE A 65 -12.24 -7.92 -3.89
N GLY A 66 -12.68 -8.13 -5.13
CA GLY A 66 -13.84 -8.96 -5.42
C GLY A 66 -13.67 -9.71 -6.73
N LEU A 67 -14.19 -10.93 -6.76
CA LEU A 67 -14.29 -11.76 -7.95
C LEU A 67 -15.74 -12.16 -8.19
N SER A 68 -16.14 -12.20 -9.47
CA SER A 68 -17.52 -12.57 -9.85
C SER A 68 -17.88 -14.03 -9.54
N ARG A 69 -16.88 -14.91 -9.41
CA ARG A 69 -17.03 -16.29 -8.94
C ARG A 69 -16.04 -16.53 -7.82
N ASN A 70 -16.47 -17.31 -6.83
CA ASN A 70 -15.61 -17.73 -5.73
C ASN A 70 -14.33 -18.31 -6.33
N LEU A 71 -13.17 -17.68 -6.07
CA LEU A 71 -11.92 -18.44 -6.05
C LEU A 71 -12.21 -19.65 -5.18
N ILE A 72 -11.89 -20.83 -5.68
CA ILE A 72 -11.78 -21.97 -4.78
C ILE A 72 -10.75 -21.52 -3.75
N CYS A 73 -11.15 -21.50 -2.48
CA CYS A 73 -10.28 -21.12 -1.38
C CYS A 73 -9.33 -22.29 -1.12
N ASP A 74 -8.47 -22.55 -2.11
CA ASP A 74 -7.41 -23.54 -2.06
C ASP A 74 -6.05 -22.84 -1.87
N ASP A 75 -5.00 -23.64 -1.74
CA ASP A 75 -3.64 -23.17 -1.52
C ASP A 75 -3.16 -22.20 -2.62
N SER A 76 -3.68 -22.29 -3.84
CA SER A 76 -3.31 -21.39 -4.94
C SER A 76 -3.86 -19.98 -4.75
N SER A 77 -5.00 -19.84 -4.08
CA SER A 77 -5.64 -18.55 -3.79
C SER A 77 -5.15 -17.90 -2.50
N PHE A 78 -4.47 -18.64 -1.62
CA PHE A 78 -4.01 -18.14 -0.32
C PHE A 78 -3.13 -16.88 -0.41
N PRO A 79 -2.11 -16.81 -1.30
CA PRO A 79 -1.24 -15.62 -1.39
C PRO A 79 -2.01 -14.35 -1.73
N PHE A 80 -3.11 -14.50 -2.49
CA PHE A 80 -4.00 -13.41 -2.83
C PHE A 80 -4.65 -12.80 -1.58
N PHE A 81 -5.28 -13.65 -0.74
CA PHE A 81 -5.97 -13.20 0.46
C PHE A 81 -5.00 -12.69 1.52
N GLU A 82 -3.81 -13.30 1.61
CA GLU A 82 -2.71 -12.82 2.45
C GLU A 82 -2.35 -11.38 2.10
N ALA A 83 -2.13 -11.07 0.82
CA ALA A 83 -1.79 -9.72 0.36
C ALA A 83 -2.86 -8.68 0.75
N VAL A 84 -4.14 -9.00 0.53
CA VAL A 84 -5.25 -8.10 0.90
C VAL A 84 -5.32 -7.90 2.41
N ARG A 85 -5.15 -8.98 3.20
CA ARG A 85 -5.12 -8.92 4.67
C ARG A 85 -3.97 -8.04 5.15
N ARG A 86 -2.77 -8.22 4.59
CA ARG A 86 -1.59 -7.39 4.88
C ARG A 86 -1.84 -5.92 4.58
N ASN A 87 -2.42 -5.60 3.43
CA ASN A 87 -2.76 -4.22 3.05
C ASN A 87 -3.82 -3.60 3.97
N ARG A 88 -4.84 -4.37 4.39
CA ARG A 88 -5.81 -3.93 5.40
C ARG A 88 -5.18 -3.69 6.76
N GLY A 89 -4.23 -4.52 7.17
CA GLY A 89 -3.45 -4.31 8.38
C GLY A 89 -2.70 -2.97 8.35
N ALA A 90 -2.07 -2.65 7.22
CA ALA A 90 -1.43 -1.34 7.03
C ALA A 90 -2.43 -0.18 7.04
N LEU A 91 -3.63 -0.34 6.46
CA LEU A 91 -4.69 0.66 6.54
C LEU A 91 -5.22 0.88 7.97
N ASN A 92 -5.31 -0.18 8.78
CA ASN A 92 -5.68 -0.05 10.19
C ASN A 92 -4.60 0.71 10.96
N ARG A 93 -3.33 0.36 10.76
CA ARG A 93 -2.19 1.10 11.33
C ARG A 93 -2.16 2.57 10.91
N ALA A 94 -2.54 2.88 9.67
CA ALA A 94 -2.72 4.26 9.21
C ALA A 94 -3.79 5.01 10.02
N VAL A 95 -4.91 4.35 10.32
CA VAL A 95 -5.96 4.92 11.19
C VAL A 95 -5.44 5.12 12.61
N ASP A 96 -4.74 4.14 13.17
CA ASP A 96 -4.15 4.25 14.51
C ASP A 96 -3.20 5.45 14.59
N PHE A 97 -2.36 5.65 13.57
CA PHE A 97 -1.49 6.82 13.46
C PHE A 97 -2.26 8.15 13.42
N VAL A 98 -3.40 8.20 12.71
CA VAL A 98 -4.23 9.43 12.66
C VAL A 98 -4.93 9.70 13.98
N VAL A 99 -5.37 8.64 14.68
CA VAL A 99 -6.08 8.76 15.96
C VAL A 99 -5.13 9.12 17.09
N SER A 100 -3.96 8.50 17.11
CA SER A 100 -2.91 8.70 18.13
C SER A 100 -1.53 8.72 17.44
N PRO A 101 -1.10 9.88 16.91
CA PRO A 101 0.21 10.00 16.29
C PRO A 101 1.31 9.64 17.28
N SER A 102 2.23 8.79 16.83
CA SER A 102 3.35 8.29 17.64
C SER A 102 4.61 8.13 16.80
N LEU A 103 5.73 7.81 17.46
CA LEU A 103 6.98 7.49 16.77
C LEU A 103 7.03 6.06 16.22
N ASP A 104 5.91 5.31 16.26
CA ASP A 104 5.83 3.96 15.70
C ASP A 104 5.96 4.01 14.18
N ARG A 105 7.06 3.43 13.69
CA ARG A 105 7.39 3.39 12.28
C ARG A 105 6.36 2.63 11.44
N GLN A 106 5.82 1.51 11.93
CA GLN A 106 4.88 0.70 11.15
C GLN A 106 3.53 1.40 10.94
N CYS A 107 3.11 2.19 11.94
CA CYS A 107 1.96 3.07 11.88
C CYS A 107 2.21 4.24 10.92
N ALA A 108 3.38 4.88 11.00
CA ALA A 108 3.75 5.94 10.09
C ALA A 108 3.86 5.46 8.63
N GLU A 109 4.49 4.30 8.37
CA GLU A 109 4.56 3.69 7.03
C GLU A 109 3.17 3.36 6.49
N GLY A 110 2.30 2.77 7.32
CA GLY A 110 0.91 2.53 6.94
C GLY A 110 0.20 3.83 6.56
N PHE A 111 0.38 4.88 7.35
CA PHE A 111 -0.17 6.19 7.07
C PHE A 111 0.38 6.79 5.77
N ASP A 112 1.68 6.75 5.54
CA ASP A 112 2.34 7.28 4.34
C ASP A 112 1.80 6.59 3.07
N ILE A 113 1.57 5.27 3.13
CA ILE A 113 0.94 4.50 2.05
C ILE A 113 -0.50 4.93 1.78
N PHE A 114 -1.26 5.47 2.75
CA PHE A 114 -2.70 5.71 2.58
C PHE A 114 -3.16 7.16 2.73
N ALA A 115 -2.28 8.09 3.13
CA ALA A 115 -2.62 9.47 3.49
C ALA A 115 -3.38 10.21 2.37
N GLU A 116 -2.94 10.04 1.11
CA GLU A 116 -3.53 10.68 -0.06
C GLU A 116 -4.68 9.88 -0.69
N ARG A 117 -5.03 8.73 -0.11
CA ARG A 117 -5.98 7.77 -0.71
C ARG A 117 -7.35 7.89 -0.05
N PRO A 118 -8.45 8.04 -0.82
CA PRO A 118 -9.81 8.19 -0.27
C PRO A 118 -10.27 7.03 0.62
N CYS A 119 -9.64 5.85 0.50
CA CYS A 119 -9.96 4.71 1.35
C CYS A 119 -9.60 4.95 2.82
N LEU A 120 -8.58 5.77 3.12
CA LEU A 120 -8.22 6.13 4.49
C LEU A 120 -9.35 6.92 5.14
N LEU A 121 -9.76 8.02 4.50
CA LEU A 121 -10.81 8.89 5.02
C LEU A 121 -12.10 8.10 5.28
N LYS A 122 -12.53 7.27 4.32
CA LYS A 122 -13.71 6.42 4.47
C LYS A 122 -13.58 5.41 5.60
N HIS A 123 -12.40 4.84 5.81
CA HIS A 123 -12.18 3.85 6.87
C HIS A 123 -12.08 4.52 8.24
N LEU A 124 -11.42 5.67 8.31
CA LEU A 124 -11.28 6.50 9.50
C LEU A 124 -12.64 6.97 10.03
N THR A 125 -13.50 7.53 9.16
CA THR A 125 -14.86 7.97 9.57
C THR A 125 -15.70 6.79 10.05
N LYS A 126 -15.58 5.64 9.38
CA LYS A 126 -16.27 4.40 9.79
C LYS A 126 -15.83 3.92 11.18
N VAL A 127 -14.53 3.94 11.48
CA VAL A 127 -13.97 3.40 12.73
C VAL A 127 -14.15 4.38 13.90
N THR A 128 -13.99 5.67 13.65
CA THR A 128 -13.97 6.70 14.72
C THR A 128 -15.31 7.40 14.92
N GLY A 129 -16.25 7.29 13.98
CA GLY A 129 -17.50 8.04 14.00
C GLY A 129 -17.35 9.55 13.70
N LYS A 130 -16.14 10.03 13.43
CA LYS A 130 -15.89 11.43 13.04
C LYS A 130 -16.61 11.77 11.74
N THR A 131 -17.05 13.02 11.64
CA THR A 131 -17.53 13.58 10.38
C THR A 131 -16.38 13.69 9.37
N GLU A 132 -16.71 13.81 8.08
CA GLU A 132 -15.70 13.93 7.02
C GLU A 132 -14.77 15.15 7.22
N PRO A 133 -15.25 16.36 7.57
CA PRO A 133 -14.38 17.50 7.84
C PRO A 133 -13.44 17.28 9.03
N GLU A 134 -13.93 16.70 10.13
CA GLU A 134 -13.10 16.38 11.31
C GLU A 134 -12.03 15.34 10.97
N ALA A 135 -12.38 14.35 10.15
CA ALA A 135 -11.47 13.32 9.70
C ALA A 135 -10.38 13.91 8.77
N LEU A 136 -10.73 14.84 7.88
CA LEU A 136 -9.76 15.57 7.04
C LEU A 136 -8.78 16.40 7.88
N LEU A 137 -9.28 17.12 8.88
CA LEU A 137 -8.43 17.88 9.82
C LEU A 137 -7.48 16.96 10.59
N ALA A 138 -7.97 15.80 11.05
CA ALA A 138 -7.14 14.80 11.73
C ALA A 138 -6.04 14.24 10.82
N VAL A 139 -6.36 13.91 9.56
CA VAL A 139 -5.37 13.46 8.57
C VAL A 139 -4.33 14.54 8.30
N ALA A 140 -4.73 15.81 8.15
CA ALA A 140 -3.82 16.92 7.95
C ALA A 140 -2.88 17.13 9.16
N ALA A 141 -3.40 17.01 10.38
CA ALA A 141 -2.62 17.08 11.61
C ALA A 141 -1.61 15.92 11.70
N ALA A 142 -2.03 14.69 11.39
CA ALA A 142 -1.16 13.51 11.36
C ALA A 142 -0.04 13.65 10.31
N LYS A 143 -0.36 14.19 9.12
CA LYS A 143 0.63 14.47 8.08
C LYS A 143 1.67 15.50 8.53
N ARG A 144 1.25 16.55 9.24
CA ARG A 144 2.17 17.51 9.84
C ARG A 144 3.05 16.86 10.90
N TYR A 145 2.46 16.04 11.78
CA TYR A 145 3.20 15.31 12.79
C TYR A 145 4.28 14.40 12.19
N LEU A 146 3.93 13.62 11.16
CA LEU A 146 4.89 12.75 10.45
C LEU A 146 6.07 13.56 9.93
N ARG A 147 5.81 14.70 9.27
CA ARG A 147 6.86 15.55 8.72
C ARG A 147 7.74 16.18 9.79
N ASP A 148 7.14 16.66 10.87
CA ASP A 148 7.85 17.27 12.00
C ASP A 148 8.73 16.25 12.74
N ASN A 149 8.40 14.95 12.68
CA ASN A 149 9.08 13.88 13.41
C ASN A 149 9.75 12.85 12.49
N TYR A 150 9.89 13.14 11.19
CA TYR A 150 10.30 12.16 10.18
C TYR A 150 11.61 11.45 10.53
N LEU A 151 12.64 12.21 10.94
CA LEU A 151 13.96 11.66 11.28
C LEU A 151 13.91 10.74 12.51
N LEU A 152 13.02 11.02 13.47
CA LEU A 152 12.82 10.18 14.66
C LEU A 152 12.03 8.92 14.31
N ILE A 153 10.93 9.06 13.57
CA ILE A 153 10.08 7.96 13.11
C ILE A 153 10.86 6.95 12.27
N THR A 154 11.71 7.44 11.36
CA THR A 154 12.54 6.59 10.50
C THR A 154 13.77 6.02 11.20
N GLY A 155 14.10 6.52 12.39
CA GLY A 155 15.27 6.10 13.16
C GLY A 155 16.61 6.68 12.66
N ILE A 156 16.59 7.64 11.73
CA ILE A 156 17.80 8.36 11.29
C ILE A 156 18.48 9.05 12.48
N VAL A 157 17.68 9.64 13.39
CA VAL A 157 18.17 10.26 14.62
C VAL A 157 17.44 9.69 15.84
N ARG A 158 18.14 9.67 16.98
CA ARG A 158 17.53 9.31 18.27
C ARG A 158 16.88 10.49 18.98
N HIS A 159 17.46 11.69 18.84
CA HIS A 159 17.02 12.88 19.57
C HIS A 159 17.05 14.13 18.68
N SER A 160 18.21 14.43 18.10
CA SER A 160 18.42 15.60 17.24
C SER A 160 19.57 15.37 16.27
N VAL A 161 19.61 16.19 15.22
CA VAL A 161 20.75 16.27 14.30
C VAL A 161 21.79 17.20 14.92
N THR A 162 23.02 16.72 15.10
CA THR A 162 24.17 17.51 15.55
C THR A 162 25.38 17.17 14.70
N CYS A 163 26.20 18.18 14.41
CA CYS A 163 27.43 17.98 13.67
C CYS A 163 28.67 18.13 14.56
N HIS A 164 29.76 17.50 14.13
CA HIS A 164 31.08 17.80 14.71
C HIS A 164 31.53 19.21 14.28
N PRO A 165 32.30 19.92 15.12
CA PRO A 165 32.74 21.27 14.82
C PRO A 165 33.43 21.38 13.45
N ALA A 166 32.97 22.33 12.63
CA ALA A 166 33.58 22.69 11.35
C ALA A 166 33.40 24.19 11.06
N GLU A 167 34.16 24.72 10.11
CA GLU A 167 34.12 26.15 9.75
C GLU A 167 32.99 26.52 8.78
N ALA A 168 32.38 25.52 8.12
CA ALA A 168 31.31 25.73 7.14
C ALA A 168 29.91 25.52 7.76
N THR A 169 28.87 26.06 7.10
CA THR A 169 27.48 25.75 7.47
C THR A 169 27.19 24.26 7.32
N GLN A 170 26.75 23.62 8.40
CA GLN A 170 26.46 22.19 8.47
C GLN A 170 24.95 21.92 8.55
N VAL A 171 24.57 20.65 8.45
CA VAL A 171 23.17 20.22 8.35
C VAL A 171 22.37 20.45 9.64
N ASP A 172 23.04 20.52 10.79
CA ASP A 172 22.42 20.88 12.08
C ASP A 172 22.05 22.36 12.19
N ALA A 173 22.59 23.23 11.31
CA ALA A 173 22.18 24.62 11.21
C ALA A 173 20.87 24.83 10.42
N LEU A 174 20.32 23.77 9.80
CA LEU A 174 19.05 23.85 9.08
C LEU A 174 17.89 24.11 10.05
N ASN A 175 17.10 25.13 9.76
CA ASN A 175 15.89 25.42 10.51
C ASN A 175 14.74 24.45 10.16
N LYS A 176 13.61 24.56 10.87
CA LYS A 176 12.45 23.71 10.68
C LYS A 176 11.91 23.73 9.24
N ASP A 177 11.86 24.90 8.60
CA ASP A 177 11.31 25.04 7.25
C ASP A 177 12.21 24.36 6.20
N CYS A 178 13.53 24.44 6.38
CA CYS A 178 14.49 23.71 5.56
C CYS A 178 14.30 22.19 5.69
N TRP A 179 14.14 21.69 6.92
CA TRP A 179 13.87 20.26 7.13
C TRP A 179 12.55 19.82 6.50
N LEU A 180 11.48 20.60 6.63
CA LEU A 180 10.21 20.33 5.97
C LEU A 180 10.32 20.33 4.45
N ALA A 181 11.16 21.21 3.88
CA ALA A 181 11.42 21.27 2.45
C ALA A 181 12.18 20.02 1.94
N ILE A 182 13.01 19.39 2.76
CA ILE A 182 13.67 18.12 2.45
C ILE A 182 12.68 16.96 2.60
N VAL A 183 12.07 16.83 3.78
CA VAL A 183 11.21 15.70 4.15
C VAL A 183 9.98 15.57 3.26
N ARG A 184 9.47 16.65 2.66
CA ARG A 184 8.31 16.57 1.73
C ARG A 184 8.58 15.71 0.48
N HIS A 185 9.83 15.39 0.19
CA HIS A 185 10.25 14.57 -0.95
C HIS A 185 10.58 13.12 -0.56
N LEU A 186 10.42 12.76 0.71
CA LEU A 186 10.80 11.45 1.24
C LEU A 186 9.57 10.68 1.68
N GLU A 187 9.57 9.38 1.41
CA GLU A 187 8.64 8.41 1.97
C GLU A 187 9.30 7.70 3.17
N VAL A 188 8.52 7.27 4.15
CA VAL A 188 9.06 6.53 5.32
C VAL A 188 9.81 5.26 4.88
N ALA A 189 9.38 4.67 3.77
CA ALA A 189 10.00 3.48 3.17
C ALA A 189 11.36 3.74 2.50
N ASP A 190 11.75 5.01 2.26
CA ASP A 190 13.04 5.34 1.64
C ASP A 190 14.22 5.06 2.57
N VAL A 191 13.98 4.95 3.88
CA VAL A 191 15.01 4.67 4.89
C VAL A 191 15.06 3.17 5.17
N LEU A 192 16.09 2.50 4.69
CA LEU A 192 16.34 1.09 5.00
C LEU A 192 16.90 0.97 6.43
N THR A 193 16.29 0.11 7.25
CA THR A 193 16.72 -0.19 8.63
C THR A 193 16.89 -1.68 8.82
#